data_AF-A0A8A3S2X5-F1
#
_entry.id   AF-A0A8A3S2X5-F1
#
_cell.length_a   1.000
_cell.length_b   1.000
_cell.length_c   1.000
_cell.angle_alpha   90.00
_cell.angle_beta   90.00
_cell.angle_gamma   90.00
#
_symmetry.space_group_name_H-M   'P 1'
#
loop_
_entity.id
_entity.type
_entity.pdbx_description
1 polymer ?
#
loop_
_entity_poly.entity_id
_entity_poly.type
_entity_poly.pdbx_seq_one_letter_code
_entity_poly.pdbx_strand_id
1 'polypeptide(L)'
;MKYKNINHICRDPYLSGRLNPPRIEKIRYRRKSMKIGNKCMLTGMLVLLAVLAMAAPAAAWPEGYNYDGHPLLTNESGTLKGFVYMDKGNHSGLASSPYTVGYSSIPTGTVKWAHLYTGIWGGTEDYTGWANITVTNSSGTYNLGSERLNKSDMNATTCCSGNGKWLVCKDVTDYLDASTFAARVTTSGSIDGRVYSVVLAAAIESASGNKTAYWVNVGNVNLHYDATGDGELNNHLTWLNGTAYSSSEAKVYAMQYVGSAGQPDFLYFNAPSAADSPRTLSQPAWNISKYTKYQLGDDDVADCSQGGYFDLDVFTASNDSTALKNIVNLVGNNHLVFWRGHDYNNDGYIEGRWQGSNYEGEAYVSPMVATLVLKDITRLYDFASTTPGTAGTNLYAYEGAVGARPPNSSTVPMDSVTYSKIEVDDENSETYRTDTDGTYAAQRFVFEIDESAGNIDGLTANWNGKGYHDGGLSYDGAYLYIWNGTAYVLLESTISGNEENLTGSVTSSIGNYIVNGEVTVLVVQKSPADEGNETASTLETDYVKLVIDPKV
;
A
#
# COMPACT_ATOMS: atom_id res chain seq x y z
N MET A 1 7.64 -69.07 0.61
CA MET A 1 6.60 -70.01 1.03
C MET A 1 5.38 -69.87 0.10
N LYS A 2 5.06 -70.96 -0.62
CA LYS A 2 3.77 -71.45 -1.17
C LYS A 2 2.75 -70.45 -1.79
N TYR A 3 2.59 -70.46 -3.13
CA TYR A 3 1.50 -71.08 -3.97
C TYR A 3 0.16 -70.29 -3.97
N LYS A 4 -0.59 -70.04 -5.06
CA LYS A 4 -0.96 -70.90 -6.22
C LYS A 4 -1.68 -70.10 -7.35
N ASN A 5 -1.56 -70.62 -8.59
CA ASN A 5 -2.19 -70.26 -9.87
C ASN A 5 -3.75 -70.38 -9.93
N ILE A 6 -4.39 -69.84 -10.99
CA ILE A 6 -4.99 -70.61 -12.14
C ILE A 6 -5.70 -69.68 -13.16
N ASN A 7 -5.38 -69.90 -14.46
CA ASN A 7 -6.08 -69.44 -15.68
C ASN A 7 -7.34 -70.27 -15.96
N HIS A 8 -8.33 -69.75 -16.71
CA HIS A 8 -9.09 -70.60 -17.63
C HIS A 8 -9.64 -69.88 -18.87
N ILE A 9 -9.42 -70.55 -20.00
CA ILE A 9 -9.85 -70.30 -21.39
C ILE A 9 -11.05 -71.21 -21.70
N CYS A 10 -11.98 -70.75 -22.55
CA CYS A 10 -12.83 -71.54 -23.49
C CYS A 10 -13.19 -70.58 -24.66
N ARG A 11 -12.70 -70.72 -25.91
CA ARG A 11 -13.03 -71.63 -27.05
C ARG A 11 -14.53 -71.70 -27.47
N ASP A 12 -14.83 -70.97 -28.56
CA ASP A 12 -15.52 -71.31 -29.87
C ASP A 12 -16.84 -72.13 -29.87
N PRO A 13 -17.77 -72.03 -30.88
CA PRO A 13 -17.42 -72.08 -32.31
C PRO A 13 -18.38 -71.51 -33.42
N TYR A 14 -17.87 -71.44 -34.67
CA TYR A 14 -18.56 -71.62 -36.00
C TYR A 14 -19.66 -70.60 -36.41
N LEU A 15 -19.88 -70.14 -37.66
CA LEU A 15 -19.58 -70.61 -39.03
C LEU A 15 -19.99 -69.50 -40.04
N SER A 16 -19.23 -69.41 -41.14
CA SER A 16 -19.58 -69.07 -42.55
C SER A 16 -20.48 -67.87 -42.90
N GLY A 17 -20.04 -67.05 -43.86
CA GLY A 17 -20.98 -66.45 -44.83
C GLY A 17 -20.53 -65.20 -45.56
N ARG A 18 -20.21 -65.32 -46.85
CA ARG A 18 -19.71 -64.31 -47.78
C ARG A 18 -20.75 -63.23 -48.22
N LEU A 19 -20.24 -62.00 -48.34
CA LEU A 19 -20.31 -61.03 -49.47
C LEU A 19 -21.64 -60.36 -49.93
N ASN A 20 -21.62 -59.03 -49.74
CA ASN A 20 -21.95 -57.91 -50.67
C ASN A 20 -23.37 -57.29 -50.78
N PRO A 21 -23.44 -55.95 -51.08
CA PRO A 21 -24.28 -54.98 -50.36
C PRO A 21 -25.41 -54.37 -51.20
N PRO A 22 -26.21 -53.44 -50.63
CA PRO A 22 -26.71 -52.35 -51.47
C PRO A 22 -26.63 -50.94 -50.86
N ARG A 23 -26.29 -50.03 -51.77
CA ARG A 23 -26.77 -48.63 -51.94
C ARG A 23 -26.33 -47.53 -50.97
N ILE A 24 -25.44 -46.70 -51.51
CA ILE A 24 -25.27 -45.28 -51.19
C ILE A 24 -26.58 -44.52 -51.48
N GLU A 25 -27.17 -43.91 -50.46
CA GLU A 25 -27.99 -42.71 -50.61
C GLU A 25 -27.25 -41.51 -49.99
N LYS A 26 -27.04 -40.47 -50.81
CA LYS A 26 -26.50 -39.18 -50.38
C LYS A 26 -27.55 -38.45 -49.55
N ILE A 27 -27.32 -38.33 -48.24
CA ILE A 27 -28.07 -37.39 -47.39
C ILE A 27 -27.21 -36.14 -47.16
N ARG A 28 -27.61 -35.02 -47.76
CA ARG A 28 -27.18 -33.67 -47.37
C ARG A 28 -27.76 -33.35 -46.00
N TYR A 29 -26.93 -33.05 -45.00
CA TYR A 29 -27.36 -32.33 -43.81
C TYR A 29 -26.76 -30.92 -43.77
N ARG A 30 -27.67 -29.94 -43.67
CA ARG A 30 -27.42 -28.50 -43.55
C ARG A 30 -26.59 -28.20 -42.28
N ARG A 31 -25.50 -27.44 -42.42
CA ARG A 31 -24.87 -26.71 -41.29
C ARG A 31 -25.90 -25.73 -40.70
N LYS A 32 -26.37 -25.97 -39.47
CA LYS A 32 -26.93 -24.90 -38.64
C LYS A 32 -25.75 -24.12 -38.07
N SER A 33 -25.61 -22.87 -38.51
CA SER A 33 -24.77 -21.88 -37.85
C SER A 33 -25.30 -21.67 -36.42
N MET A 34 -24.50 -22.06 -35.43
CA MET A 34 -24.76 -21.78 -34.02
C MET A 34 -24.30 -20.35 -33.76
N LYS A 35 -25.24 -19.39 -33.78
CA LYS A 35 -25.02 -18.07 -33.20
C LYS A 35 -24.88 -18.24 -31.69
N ILE A 36 -23.64 -18.33 -31.21
CA ILE A 36 -23.31 -18.19 -29.79
C ILE A 36 -23.60 -16.72 -29.46
N GLY A 37 -24.80 -16.47 -28.96
CA GLY A 37 -25.25 -15.13 -28.61
C GLY A 37 -24.46 -14.58 -27.43
N ASN A 38 -24.20 -13.28 -27.49
CA ASN A 38 -23.51 -12.38 -26.56
C ASN A 38 -23.95 -12.42 -25.07
N LYS A 39 -24.69 -13.44 -24.62
CA LYS A 39 -25.20 -13.56 -23.24
C LYS A 39 -24.18 -14.16 -22.27
N CYS A 40 -23.24 -15.00 -22.71
CA CYS A 40 -22.22 -15.58 -21.80
C CYS A 40 -21.09 -14.60 -21.44
N MET A 41 -20.74 -13.65 -22.32
CA MET A 41 -19.77 -12.58 -21.97
C MET A 41 -20.34 -11.59 -20.96
N LEU A 42 -21.64 -11.29 -21.02
CA LEU A 42 -22.27 -10.31 -20.15
C LEU A 42 -22.34 -10.81 -18.70
N THR A 43 -22.63 -12.10 -18.49
CA THR A 43 -22.63 -12.71 -17.15
C THR A 43 -21.22 -12.86 -16.60
N GLY A 44 -20.22 -13.16 -17.44
CA GLY A 44 -18.80 -13.20 -17.05
C GLY A 44 -18.26 -11.84 -16.63
N MET A 45 -18.57 -10.76 -17.37
CA MET A 45 -18.20 -9.39 -17.00
C MET A 45 -18.92 -8.90 -15.73
N LEU A 46 -20.17 -9.30 -15.48
CA LEU A 46 -20.90 -8.92 -14.26
C LEU A 46 -20.35 -9.61 -13.01
N VAL A 47 -19.91 -10.87 -13.12
CA VAL A 47 -19.19 -11.55 -12.02
C VAL A 47 -17.80 -10.98 -11.83
N LEU A 48 -17.10 -10.60 -12.91
CA LEU A 48 -15.80 -9.93 -12.82
C LEU A 48 -15.90 -8.50 -12.25
N LEU A 49 -16.97 -7.76 -12.55
CA LEU A 49 -17.27 -6.45 -11.95
C LEU A 49 -17.71 -6.57 -10.48
N ALA A 50 -18.42 -7.64 -10.10
CA ALA A 50 -18.76 -7.93 -8.72
C ALA A 50 -17.53 -8.38 -7.89
N VAL A 51 -16.53 -9.00 -8.53
CA VAL A 51 -15.24 -9.35 -7.91
C VAL A 51 -14.26 -8.16 -7.95
N LEU A 52 -14.36 -7.23 -8.91
CA LEU A 52 -13.60 -5.98 -8.94
C LEU A 52 -14.16 -4.91 -7.99
N ALA A 53 -15.39 -5.08 -7.52
CA ALA A 53 -15.93 -4.40 -6.34
C ALA A 53 -15.50 -5.13 -5.05
N MET A 54 -14.22 -5.55 -4.96
CA MET A 54 -13.58 -5.73 -3.66
C MET A 54 -13.51 -4.35 -3.01
N ALA A 55 -14.65 -3.90 -2.47
CA ALA A 55 -14.64 -3.01 -1.33
C ALA A 55 -13.63 -3.63 -0.38
N ALA A 56 -12.56 -2.89 -0.05
CA ALA A 56 -11.85 -3.16 1.19
C ALA A 56 -12.94 -3.41 2.24
N PRO A 57 -12.89 -4.50 3.02
CA PRO A 57 -13.88 -4.70 4.06
C PRO A 57 -13.89 -3.42 4.86
N ALA A 58 -14.98 -2.64 4.78
CA ALA A 58 -15.19 -1.50 5.65
C ALA A 58 -15.08 -2.11 7.03
N ALA A 59 -13.95 -1.85 7.71
CA ALA A 59 -13.76 -2.44 9.02
C ALA A 59 -14.91 -1.90 9.86
N ALA A 60 -15.67 -2.79 10.48
CA ALA A 60 -16.64 -2.34 11.45
C ALA A 60 -15.88 -1.50 12.49
N TRP A 61 -16.48 -0.39 12.91
CA TRP A 61 -15.95 0.43 13.98
C TRP A 61 -15.60 -0.46 15.19
N PRO A 62 -14.54 -0.16 15.95
CA PRO A 62 -14.34 -0.86 17.21
C PRO A 62 -15.58 -0.67 18.08
N GLU A 63 -16.11 -1.76 18.64
CA GLU A 63 -17.37 -1.78 19.40
C GLU A 63 -17.17 -2.47 20.74
N GLY A 64 -17.85 -1.94 21.77
CA GLY A 64 -17.88 -2.54 23.09
C GLY A 64 -16.70 -2.16 23.99
N TYR A 65 -16.66 -2.79 25.16
CA TYR A 65 -15.63 -2.58 26.18
C TYR A 65 -14.61 -3.72 26.17
N ASN A 66 -13.33 -3.35 26.22
CA ASN A 66 -12.22 -4.24 26.51
C ASN A 66 -11.18 -3.47 27.31
N TYR A 67 -10.66 -4.02 28.42
CA TYR A 67 -9.68 -3.31 29.23
C TYR A 67 -8.42 -2.96 28.43
N ASP A 68 -7.80 -3.94 27.78
CA ASP A 68 -6.66 -3.79 26.85
C ASP A 68 -7.01 -2.95 25.61
N GLY A 69 -8.31 -2.78 25.37
CA GLY A 69 -8.85 -1.99 24.29
C GLY A 69 -9.02 -2.76 22.99
N HIS A 70 -9.11 -2.01 21.90
CA HIS A 70 -9.36 -2.54 20.56
C HIS A 70 -8.19 -2.24 19.63
N PRO A 71 -7.71 -3.23 18.85
CA PRO A 71 -6.57 -3.04 17.98
C PRO A 71 -6.86 -1.94 16.95
N LEU A 72 -5.85 -1.13 16.64
CA LEU A 72 -5.85 -0.26 15.47
C LEU A 72 -5.93 -1.12 14.20
N LEU A 73 -7.02 -1.01 13.45
CA LEU A 73 -7.25 -1.71 12.19
C LEU A 73 -7.55 -0.71 11.07
N THR A 74 -7.10 -1.00 9.85
CA THR A 74 -7.40 -0.19 8.66
C THR A 74 -8.90 -0.14 8.43
N ASN A 75 -9.48 1.02 8.69
CA ASN A 75 -10.90 1.29 8.50
C ASN A 75 -11.14 1.93 7.13
N GLU A 76 -10.32 2.92 6.78
CA GLU A 76 -10.38 3.59 5.49
C GLU A 76 -9.05 3.48 4.77
N SER A 77 -9.08 3.21 3.46
CA SER A 77 -7.90 3.33 2.61
C SER A 77 -8.30 3.57 1.16
N GLY A 78 -7.42 4.19 0.39
CA GLY A 78 -7.67 4.39 -1.03
C GLY A 78 -6.67 5.33 -1.69
N THR A 79 -6.95 5.64 -2.95
CA THR A 79 -6.23 6.64 -3.74
C THR A 79 -7.18 7.77 -4.12
N LEU A 80 -6.67 9.00 -4.21
CA LEU A 80 -7.40 10.14 -4.76
C LEU A 80 -6.44 11.18 -5.35
N LYS A 81 -6.95 12.05 -6.22
CA LYS A 81 -6.26 13.29 -6.59
C LYS A 81 -6.75 14.38 -5.66
N GLY A 82 -5.97 14.75 -4.66
CA GLY A 82 -6.43 15.68 -3.63
C GLY A 82 -5.63 15.64 -2.34
N PHE A 83 -6.35 15.71 -1.22
CA PHE A 83 -5.78 15.88 0.11
C PHE A 83 -6.37 14.87 1.08
N VAL A 84 -5.53 14.38 2.00
CA VAL A 84 -5.99 13.83 3.27
C VAL A 84 -5.76 14.88 4.34
N TYR A 85 -6.84 15.30 4.98
CA TYR A 85 -6.87 16.32 6.02
C TYR A 85 -7.10 15.62 7.36
N MET A 86 -6.23 15.90 8.33
CA MET A 86 -6.42 15.45 9.71
C MET A 86 -5.97 16.56 10.65
N ASP A 87 -6.86 16.99 11.53
CA ASP A 87 -6.64 18.17 12.37
C ASP A 87 -7.42 18.05 13.70
N LYS A 88 -6.82 18.52 14.78
CA LYS A 88 -7.42 18.64 16.11
C LYS A 88 -8.22 19.93 16.31
N GLY A 89 -8.17 20.83 15.33
CA GLY A 89 -8.77 22.14 15.35
C GLY A 89 -8.12 23.11 16.35
N ASN A 90 -8.84 24.18 16.67
CA ASN A 90 -8.37 25.26 17.53
C ASN A 90 -8.49 24.99 19.04
N HIS A 91 -8.97 23.80 19.44
CA HIS A 91 -9.14 23.43 20.83
C HIS A 91 -8.85 21.93 21.02
N SER A 92 -7.89 21.62 21.90
CA SER A 92 -7.40 20.28 22.17
C SER A 92 -6.96 20.15 23.63
N GLY A 93 -6.89 18.91 24.13
CA GLY A 93 -6.55 18.60 25.53
C GLY A 93 -7.78 18.43 26.42
N LEU A 94 -7.58 17.75 27.55
CA LEU A 94 -8.64 17.36 28.47
C LEU A 94 -9.35 18.57 29.11
N ALA A 95 -10.61 18.84 28.72
CA ALA A 95 -11.41 19.92 29.29
C ALA A 95 -12.89 19.57 29.48
N SER A 96 -13.59 20.36 30.29
CA SER A 96 -15.00 20.15 30.60
C SER A 96 -15.94 20.36 29.42
N SER A 97 -17.00 19.56 29.37
CA SER A 97 -18.16 19.81 28.51
C SER A 97 -18.94 21.06 28.96
N PRO A 98 -19.51 21.88 28.05
CA PRO A 98 -19.50 21.73 26.60
C PRO A 98 -18.10 22.00 25.99
N TYR A 99 -17.63 21.09 25.17
CA TYR A 99 -16.35 21.18 24.48
C TYR A 99 -16.59 21.59 23.03
N THR A 100 -15.98 22.68 22.56
CA THR A 100 -16.20 23.19 21.19
C THR A 100 -14.88 23.33 20.45
N VAL A 101 -14.83 22.81 19.24
CA VAL A 101 -13.65 22.83 18.36
C VAL A 101 -14.05 23.42 17.02
N GLY A 102 -13.29 24.41 16.57
CA GLY A 102 -13.37 24.95 15.22
C GLY A 102 -12.19 24.48 14.37
N TYR A 103 -12.47 24.12 13.13
CA TYR A 103 -11.48 23.75 12.12
C TYR A 103 -11.41 24.84 11.06
N SER A 104 -10.20 25.27 10.79
CA SER A 104 -9.86 26.24 9.75
C SER A 104 -8.87 25.60 8.79
N SER A 105 -8.79 26.12 7.57
CA SER A 105 -7.84 25.62 6.54
C SER A 105 -8.17 24.23 5.99
N ILE A 106 -9.45 23.83 6.04
CA ILE A 106 -9.93 22.63 5.35
C ILE A 106 -9.72 22.85 3.83
N PRO A 107 -9.01 21.95 3.13
CA PRO A 107 -8.80 22.07 1.69
C PRO A 107 -10.12 22.14 0.91
N THR A 108 -10.16 22.96 -0.13
CA THR A 108 -11.33 23.04 -1.01
C THR A 108 -11.35 21.86 -1.97
N GLY A 109 -12.50 21.18 -2.08
CA GLY A 109 -12.70 20.08 -3.01
C GLY A 109 -13.98 19.30 -2.74
N THR A 110 -14.10 18.14 -3.37
CA THR A 110 -15.19 17.19 -3.14
C THR A 110 -14.81 16.25 -2.01
N VAL A 111 -15.55 16.29 -0.91
CA VAL A 111 -15.34 15.37 0.23
C VAL A 111 -15.75 13.96 -0.19
N LYS A 112 -14.85 13.00 -0.01
CA LYS A 112 -15.09 11.57 -0.29
C LYS A 112 -15.56 10.83 0.93
N TRP A 113 -14.96 11.15 2.07
CA TRP A 113 -15.41 10.77 3.40
C TRP A 113 -14.87 11.80 4.40
N ALA A 114 -15.56 11.96 5.52
CA ALA A 114 -15.08 12.72 6.65
C ALA A 114 -15.61 12.15 7.97
N HIS A 115 -14.73 11.99 8.96
CA HIS A 115 -15.05 11.42 10.27
C HIS A 115 -14.59 12.34 11.40
N LEU A 116 -15.37 12.38 12.49
CA LEU A 116 -14.95 12.93 13.78
C LEU A 116 -14.59 11.80 14.75
N TYR A 117 -13.39 11.90 15.32
CA TYR A 117 -12.89 11.03 16.39
C TYR A 117 -12.88 11.82 17.69
N THR A 118 -13.80 11.46 18.60
CA THR A 118 -14.01 12.20 19.86
C THR A 118 -13.63 11.35 21.05
N GLY A 119 -12.61 11.77 21.80
CA GLY A 119 -12.19 11.12 23.04
C GLY A 119 -12.88 11.71 24.25
N ILE A 120 -13.45 10.87 25.12
CA ILE A 120 -14.16 11.30 26.33
C ILE A 120 -13.64 10.52 27.52
N TRP A 121 -13.31 11.23 28.60
CA TRP A 121 -12.88 10.60 29.84
C TRP A 121 -14.07 10.20 30.71
N GLY A 122 -14.07 8.92 31.07
CA GLY A 122 -15.09 8.26 31.86
C GLY A 122 -14.99 8.53 33.36
N GLY A 123 -13.77 8.78 33.85
CA GLY A 123 -13.43 8.63 35.27
C GLY A 123 -13.19 7.16 35.66
N THR A 124 -14.13 6.29 35.29
CA THR A 124 -14.05 4.82 35.34
C THR A 124 -14.94 4.25 34.24
N GLU A 125 -14.68 3.00 33.86
CA GLU A 125 -15.49 2.19 32.96
C GLU A 125 -16.89 1.88 33.48
N ASP A 126 -17.12 1.97 34.81
CA ASP A 126 -18.42 1.71 35.44
C ASP A 126 -19.38 2.91 35.37
N TYR A 127 -18.85 4.11 35.18
CA TYR A 127 -19.70 5.29 35.07
C TYR A 127 -20.42 5.34 33.74
N THR A 128 -21.66 5.82 33.79
CA THR A 128 -22.54 5.84 32.63
C THR A 128 -22.99 7.25 32.29
N GLY A 129 -23.20 7.49 31.02
CA GLY A 129 -23.61 8.80 30.55
C GLY A 129 -23.97 8.84 29.07
N TRP A 130 -24.03 10.06 28.58
CA TRP A 130 -24.35 10.37 27.19
C TRP A 130 -23.40 11.41 26.66
N ALA A 131 -23.04 11.30 25.39
CA ALA A 131 -22.33 12.31 24.64
C ALA A 131 -23.15 12.74 23.43
N ASN A 132 -23.60 13.99 23.38
CA ASN A 132 -24.27 14.55 22.22
C ASN A 132 -23.28 15.38 21.40
N ILE A 133 -23.18 15.11 20.11
CA ILE A 133 -22.30 15.82 19.19
C ILE A 133 -23.15 16.63 18.21
N THR A 134 -22.90 17.93 18.14
CA THR A 134 -23.46 18.82 17.12
C THR A 134 -22.35 19.36 16.24
N VAL A 135 -22.61 19.50 14.95
CA VAL A 135 -21.68 20.11 13.99
C VAL A 135 -22.28 21.36 13.38
N THR A 136 -21.44 22.35 13.10
CA THR A 136 -21.85 23.60 12.47
C THR A 136 -20.99 23.82 11.23
N ASN A 137 -21.65 24.13 10.12
CA ASN A 137 -21.01 24.47 8.85
C ASN A 137 -21.62 25.76 8.29
N SER A 138 -21.38 26.05 7.01
CA SER A 138 -21.92 27.26 6.37
C SER A 138 -23.45 27.28 6.24
N SER A 139 -24.06 26.10 6.17
CA SER A 139 -25.50 25.88 5.96
C SER A 139 -26.31 25.86 7.25
N GLY A 140 -25.68 25.58 8.40
CA GLY A 140 -26.36 25.61 9.70
C GLY A 140 -25.69 24.76 10.78
N THR A 141 -26.44 24.48 11.84
CA THR A 141 -26.03 23.58 12.93
C THR A 141 -26.90 22.33 12.92
N TYR A 142 -26.26 21.17 13.00
CA TYR A 142 -26.87 19.84 12.90
C TYR A 142 -26.54 19.03 14.14
N ASN A 143 -27.55 18.34 14.68
CA ASN A 143 -27.34 17.40 15.78
C ASN A 143 -27.13 16.00 15.22
N LEU A 144 -25.97 15.40 15.50
CA LEU A 144 -25.61 14.04 15.06
C LEU A 144 -26.16 12.95 16.00
N GLY A 145 -26.90 13.35 17.05
CA GLY A 145 -27.50 12.46 18.02
C GLY A 145 -26.67 12.28 19.29
N SER A 146 -27.29 11.64 20.29
CA SER A 146 -26.68 11.32 21.57
C SER A 146 -26.16 9.88 21.58
N GLU A 147 -24.90 9.73 21.92
CA GLU A 147 -24.19 8.46 22.02
C GLU A 147 -24.17 7.99 23.47
N ARG A 148 -24.50 6.71 23.67
CA ARG A 148 -24.54 6.14 25.01
C ARG A 148 -23.14 5.71 25.44
N LEU A 149 -22.70 6.19 26.58
CA LEU A 149 -21.43 5.83 27.21
C LEU A 149 -21.75 4.90 28.38
N ASN A 150 -21.89 3.60 28.11
CA ASN A 150 -22.19 2.58 29.12
C ASN A 150 -21.59 1.24 28.69
N LYS A 151 -20.61 0.70 29.44
CA LYS A 151 -19.84 -0.48 29.00
C LYS A 151 -20.70 -1.73 28.76
N SER A 152 -21.88 -1.81 29.36
CA SER A 152 -22.80 -2.94 29.23
C SER A 152 -23.83 -2.78 28.11
N ASP A 153 -23.93 -1.59 27.52
CA ASP A 153 -24.97 -1.24 26.54
C ASP A 153 -24.49 -0.07 25.68
N MET A 154 -23.61 -0.38 24.73
CA MET A 154 -22.88 0.57 23.89
C MET A 154 -23.51 0.69 22.49
N ASN A 155 -23.32 1.85 21.88
CA ASN A 155 -23.71 2.08 20.49
C ASN A 155 -22.60 1.58 19.53
N ALA A 156 -22.98 1.25 18.30
CA ALA A 156 -22.07 0.76 17.25
C ALA A 156 -20.96 1.76 16.84
N THR A 157 -21.12 3.03 17.23
CA THR A 157 -20.20 4.15 16.97
C THR A 157 -19.30 4.46 18.16
N THR A 158 -19.29 3.61 19.19
CA THR A 158 -18.58 3.84 20.44
C THR A 158 -17.76 2.63 20.86
N CYS A 159 -16.54 2.87 21.33
CA CYS A 159 -15.73 1.88 22.04
C CYS A 159 -15.15 2.46 23.33
N CYS A 160 -14.81 1.57 24.27
CA CYS A 160 -14.30 1.93 25.57
C CYS A 160 -13.14 1.02 25.96
N SER A 161 -12.09 1.61 26.53
CA SER A 161 -10.94 0.87 27.06
C SER A 161 -10.48 1.37 28.42
N GLY A 162 -9.68 0.56 29.12
CA GLY A 162 -9.12 0.86 30.43
C GLY A 162 -10.17 1.39 31.42
N ASN A 163 -9.79 2.44 32.15
CA ASN A 163 -10.62 3.09 33.17
C ASN A 163 -11.60 4.12 32.58
N GLY A 164 -12.35 3.74 31.54
CA GLY A 164 -13.39 4.56 30.94
C GLY A 164 -12.88 5.52 29.85
N LYS A 165 -12.01 5.06 28.95
CA LYS A 165 -11.53 5.86 27.82
C LYS A 165 -12.41 5.63 26.61
N TRP A 166 -13.35 6.54 26.41
CA TRP A 166 -14.35 6.44 25.35
C TRP A 166 -13.83 7.07 24.07
N LEU A 167 -13.98 6.36 22.96
CA LEU A 167 -13.86 6.92 21.62
C LEU A 167 -15.23 6.86 20.96
N VAL A 168 -15.68 8.00 20.46
CA VAL A 168 -16.91 8.16 19.69
C VAL A 168 -16.55 8.55 18.27
N CYS A 169 -16.98 7.75 17.30
CA CYS A 169 -16.74 7.93 15.87
C CYS A 169 -18.02 8.39 15.19
N LYS A 170 -17.97 9.53 14.47
CA LYS A 170 -19.13 10.06 13.72
C LYS A 170 -18.77 10.31 12.27
N ASP A 171 -19.58 9.79 11.35
CA ASP A 171 -19.56 10.21 9.95
C ASP A 171 -20.12 11.63 9.81
N VAL A 172 -19.33 12.50 9.20
CA VAL A 172 -19.66 13.90 8.93
C VAL A 172 -19.46 14.28 7.45
N THR A 173 -19.36 13.30 6.57
CA THR A 173 -19.10 13.47 5.12
C THR A 173 -20.04 14.49 4.49
N ASP A 174 -21.35 14.35 4.73
CA ASP A 174 -22.39 15.22 4.17
C ASP A 174 -22.44 16.62 4.80
N TYR A 175 -21.74 16.83 5.92
CA TYR A 175 -21.74 18.11 6.65
C TYR A 175 -20.46 18.92 6.42
N LEU A 176 -19.41 18.31 5.88
CA LEU A 176 -18.15 18.99 5.58
C LEU A 176 -18.27 19.75 4.24
N ASP A 177 -18.77 20.98 4.28
CA ASP A 177 -19.11 21.75 3.06
C ASP A 177 -18.31 23.06 2.87
N ALA A 178 -17.39 23.39 3.79
CA ALA A 178 -16.79 24.73 3.86
C ALA A 178 -15.33 24.73 4.32
N SER A 179 -14.66 25.88 4.16
CA SER A 179 -13.36 26.18 4.76
C SER A 179 -13.41 26.34 6.28
N THR A 180 -14.62 26.38 6.85
CA THR A 180 -14.89 26.48 8.29
C THR A 180 -15.91 25.41 8.70
N PHE A 181 -15.51 24.55 9.62
CA PHE A 181 -16.37 23.52 10.22
C PHE A 181 -16.18 23.59 11.73
N ALA A 182 -17.19 23.29 12.53
CA ALA A 182 -17.05 23.22 13.97
C ALA A 182 -17.81 22.04 14.54
N ALA A 183 -17.28 21.46 15.61
CA ALA A 183 -17.92 20.41 16.38
C ALA A 183 -18.09 20.88 17.83
N ARG A 184 -19.20 20.51 18.44
CA ARG A 184 -19.48 20.74 19.86
C ARG A 184 -19.98 19.46 20.51
N VAL A 185 -19.35 19.10 21.61
CA VAL A 185 -19.64 17.91 22.40
C VAL A 185 -20.22 18.34 23.74
N THR A 186 -21.36 17.76 24.11
CA THR A 186 -21.95 17.90 25.44
C THR A 186 -22.12 16.54 26.09
N THR A 187 -21.57 16.37 27.28
CA THR A 187 -21.69 15.16 28.09
C THR A 187 -22.66 15.33 29.26
N SER A 188 -23.27 14.23 29.70
CA SER A 188 -24.15 14.18 30.88
C SER A 188 -24.17 12.77 31.49
N GLY A 189 -24.63 12.63 32.73
CA GLY A 189 -24.69 11.36 33.44
C GLY A 189 -23.84 11.35 34.71
N SER A 190 -23.41 10.17 35.14
CA SER A 190 -22.46 9.99 36.25
C SER A 190 -21.00 9.97 35.80
N ILE A 191 -20.76 9.96 34.49
CA ILE A 191 -19.44 10.03 33.87
C ILE A 191 -18.73 11.34 34.20
N ASP A 192 -17.39 11.34 34.32
CA ASP A 192 -16.63 12.60 34.46
C ASP A 192 -16.91 13.54 33.27
N GLY A 193 -16.88 12.97 32.06
CA GLY A 193 -17.43 13.60 30.87
C GLY A 193 -16.57 14.73 30.30
N ARG A 194 -15.35 14.96 30.82
CA ARG A 194 -14.35 15.77 30.14
C ARG A 194 -13.97 15.15 28.79
N VAL A 195 -13.66 16.00 27.82
CA VAL A 195 -13.33 15.61 26.45
C VAL A 195 -11.84 15.81 26.24
N TYR A 196 -11.15 14.78 25.74
CA TYR A 196 -9.71 14.83 25.42
C TYR A 196 -9.47 15.65 24.15
N SER A 197 -10.21 15.34 23.08
CA SER A 197 -10.15 16.07 21.81
C SER A 197 -11.32 15.70 20.91
N VAL A 198 -11.47 16.48 19.85
CA VAL A 198 -12.30 16.15 18.68
C VAL A 198 -11.40 16.30 17.45
N VAL A 199 -11.00 15.20 16.84
CA VAL A 199 -10.14 15.20 15.64
C VAL A 199 -11.00 14.99 14.40
N LEU A 200 -10.87 15.88 13.42
CA LEU A 200 -11.49 15.75 12.10
C LEU A 200 -10.51 15.09 11.14
N ALA A 201 -10.94 14.01 10.48
CA ALA A 201 -10.22 13.36 9.41
C ALA A 201 -11.07 13.36 8.14
N ALA A 202 -10.50 13.65 6.97
CA ALA A 202 -11.22 13.65 5.71
C ALA A 202 -10.32 13.35 4.51
N ALA A 203 -10.88 12.69 3.49
CA ALA A 203 -10.31 12.65 2.15
C ALA A 203 -11.08 13.60 1.22
N ILE A 204 -10.37 14.48 0.54
CA ILE A 204 -10.94 15.58 -0.24
C ILE A 204 -10.32 15.57 -1.65
N GLU A 205 -11.12 15.20 -2.65
CA GLU A 205 -10.73 15.26 -4.06
C GLU A 205 -10.63 16.71 -4.54
N SER A 206 -9.52 17.04 -5.19
CA SER A 206 -9.25 18.37 -5.72
C SER A 206 -8.24 18.32 -6.85
N ALA A 207 -8.54 19.03 -7.95
CA ALA A 207 -7.66 19.07 -9.12
C ALA A 207 -6.28 19.69 -8.84
N SER A 208 -6.18 20.51 -7.78
CA SER A 208 -4.94 21.14 -7.32
C SER A 208 -4.11 20.27 -6.38
N GLY A 209 -4.65 19.13 -5.91
CA GLY A 209 -3.94 18.21 -5.03
C GLY A 209 -3.09 17.18 -5.78
N ASN A 210 -2.28 16.46 -5.01
CA ASN A 210 -1.41 15.42 -5.50
C ASN A 210 -2.17 14.10 -5.64
N LYS A 211 -1.64 13.18 -6.45
CA LYS A 211 -2.05 11.78 -6.40
C LYS A 211 -1.64 11.22 -5.05
N THR A 212 -2.61 10.85 -4.24
CA THR A 212 -2.41 10.54 -2.83
C THR A 212 -2.95 9.15 -2.53
N ALA A 213 -2.17 8.32 -1.85
CA ALA A 213 -2.65 7.09 -1.22
C ALA A 213 -2.73 7.31 0.28
N TYR A 214 -3.69 6.66 0.94
CA TYR A 214 -3.84 6.77 2.38
C TYR A 214 -4.41 5.51 3.02
N TRP A 215 -4.13 5.39 4.31
CA TRP A 215 -4.64 4.37 5.22
C TRP A 215 -4.95 5.02 6.55
N VAL A 216 -6.18 4.90 7.03
CA VAL A 216 -6.62 5.37 8.34
C VAL A 216 -6.94 4.15 9.18
N ASN A 217 -6.08 3.86 10.15
CA ASN A 217 -6.32 2.84 11.14
C ASN A 217 -7.00 3.47 12.35
N VAL A 218 -8.09 2.85 12.82
CA VAL A 218 -8.84 3.30 13.99
C VAL A 218 -8.94 2.15 14.99
N GLY A 219 -8.84 2.49 16.27
CA GLY A 219 -8.87 1.55 17.38
C GLY A 219 -9.09 2.31 18.69
N ASN A 220 -8.88 1.64 19.80
CA ASN A 220 -8.88 2.27 21.13
C ASN A 220 -8.01 1.41 22.03
N VAL A 221 -6.72 1.38 21.72
CA VAL A 221 -5.74 0.56 22.44
C VAL A 221 -5.52 1.17 23.82
N ASN A 222 -5.35 0.34 24.83
CA ASN A 222 -4.94 0.74 26.17
C ASN A 222 -3.60 0.08 26.48
N LEU A 223 -2.48 0.70 26.12
CA LEU A 223 -1.20 0.24 26.64
C LEU A 223 -1.13 0.61 28.12
N HIS A 224 -0.77 -0.34 28.97
CA HIS A 224 -0.73 -0.14 30.41
C HIS A 224 0.32 -1.00 31.09
N TYR A 225 0.84 -0.49 32.20
CA TYR A 225 1.52 -1.31 33.20
C TYR A 225 0.51 -2.13 34.01
N ASP A 226 0.97 -3.17 34.70
CA ASP A 226 0.11 -4.02 35.54
C ASP A 226 -0.18 -3.34 36.89
N ALA A 227 -1.08 -2.36 36.86
CA ALA A 227 -1.53 -1.65 38.05
C ALA A 227 -2.63 -2.40 38.82
N THR A 228 -3.44 -3.17 38.09
CA THR A 228 -4.75 -3.68 38.50
C THR A 228 -4.80 -5.21 38.59
N GLY A 229 -3.73 -5.91 38.22
CA GLY A 229 -3.69 -7.37 38.14
C GLY A 229 -4.26 -7.92 36.82
N ASP A 230 -4.48 -7.06 35.83
CA ASP A 230 -4.95 -7.41 34.49
C ASP A 230 -3.79 -7.82 33.56
N GLY A 231 -2.55 -7.74 34.04
CA GLY A 231 -1.33 -7.98 33.27
C GLY A 231 -0.79 -6.69 32.63
N GLU A 232 0.37 -6.79 31.99
CA GLU A 232 0.96 -5.68 31.26
C GLU A 232 0.61 -5.76 29.78
N LEU A 233 0.25 -4.62 29.19
CA LEU A 233 0.21 -4.45 27.74
C LEU A 233 1.20 -3.35 27.33
N ASN A 234 2.40 -3.78 26.96
CA ASN A 234 3.53 -2.88 26.73
C ASN A 234 3.56 -2.28 25.33
N ASN A 235 2.86 -2.89 24.37
CA ASN A 235 2.98 -2.54 22.96
C ASN A 235 1.73 -2.88 22.15
N HIS A 236 1.69 -2.31 20.95
CA HIS A 236 0.72 -2.66 19.92
C HIS A 236 1.32 -2.50 18.52
N LEU A 237 1.18 -3.53 17.69
CA LEU A 237 1.54 -3.48 16.27
C LEU A 237 0.28 -3.32 15.42
N THR A 238 0.31 -2.37 14.48
CA THR A 238 -0.78 -2.16 13.53
C THR A 238 -0.28 -2.17 12.10
N TRP A 239 -1.00 -2.88 11.23
CA TRP A 239 -0.74 -2.94 9.80
C TRP A 239 -1.62 -1.94 9.05
N LEU A 240 -0.98 -1.09 8.26
CA LEU A 240 -1.62 -0.21 7.29
C LEU A 240 -1.83 -1.04 6.02
N ASN A 241 -2.94 -1.79 5.98
CA ASN A 241 -3.18 -2.81 4.98
C ASN A 241 -3.62 -2.20 3.65
N GLY A 242 -2.90 -2.49 2.57
CA GLY A 242 -3.29 -2.13 1.22
C GLY A 242 -2.11 -2.08 0.25
N THR A 243 -2.36 -1.53 -0.93
CA THR A 243 -1.39 -1.51 -2.03
C THR A 243 -0.17 -0.65 -1.70
N ALA A 244 1.04 -1.17 -1.89
CA ALA A 244 2.25 -0.41 -1.70
C ALA A 244 2.54 0.56 -2.87
N TYR A 245 3.01 1.77 -2.54
CA TYR A 245 3.37 2.81 -3.52
C TYR A 245 4.71 3.45 -3.17
N SER A 246 5.50 3.78 -4.19
CA SER A 246 6.57 4.78 -4.06
C SER A 246 5.95 6.18 -4.01
N SER A 247 6.65 7.12 -3.38
CA SER A 247 6.10 8.43 -3.09
C SER A 247 7.17 9.52 -2.99
N SER A 248 6.82 10.75 -3.36
CA SER A 248 7.67 11.93 -3.20
C SER A 248 7.72 12.42 -1.74
N GLU A 249 6.68 12.14 -0.95
CA GLU A 249 6.45 12.59 0.42
C GLU A 249 5.56 11.60 1.17
N ALA A 250 6.02 11.12 2.33
CA ALA A 250 5.24 10.28 3.23
C ALA A 250 5.01 11.00 4.57
N LYS A 251 3.81 10.81 5.12
CA LYS A 251 3.36 11.38 6.39
C LYS A 251 2.67 10.33 7.25
N VAL A 252 2.99 10.30 8.53
CA VAL A 252 2.25 9.53 9.53
C VAL A 252 1.58 10.49 10.50
N TYR A 253 0.28 10.32 10.72
CA TYR A 253 -0.45 10.95 11.81
C TYR A 253 -0.66 9.93 12.93
N ALA A 254 -0.39 10.30 14.18
CA ALA A 254 -0.67 9.46 15.34
C ALA A 254 -1.49 10.24 16.36
N MET A 255 -2.64 9.69 16.74
CA MET A 255 -3.54 10.27 17.72
C MET A 255 -3.48 9.43 19.00
N GLN A 256 -3.02 10.03 20.09
CA GLN A 256 -2.76 9.36 21.37
C GLN A 256 -3.46 10.09 22.53
N TYR A 257 -3.96 9.30 23.50
CA TYR A 257 -4.51 9.80 24.75
C TYR A 257 -3.77 9.25 25.97
N VAL A 258 -3.93 9.94 27.09
CA VAL A 258 -3.47 9.52 28.43
C VAL A 258 -1.95 9.51 28.60
N GLY A 259 -1.24 9.98 27.57
CA GLY A 259 0.16 10.39 27.64
C GLY A 259 0.45 11.33 28.80
N SER A 260 1.72 11.47 29.17
CA SER A 260 2.17 12.22 30.33
C SER A 260 3.55 12.78 30.06
N ALA A 261 3.65 14.10 30.00
CA ALA A 261 4.91 14.80 29.79
C ALA A 261 6.08 14.23 30.62
N GLY A 262 7.14 13.86 29.90
CA GLY A 262 8.37 13.31 30.41
C GLY A 262 8.26 11.87 30.88
N GLN A 263 7.36 11.05 30.31
CA GLN A 263 7.35 9.59 30.46
C GLN A 263 7.77 8.88 29.15
N PRO A 264 8.65 7.83 29.01
CA PRO A 264 9.02 7.51 27.68
C PRO A 264 7.96 6.62 27.06
N ASP A 265 7.67 6.88 25.81
CA ASP A 265 6.90 6.03 24.92
C ASP A 265 7.45 6.21 23.50
N PHE A 266 7.29 5.18 22.69
CA PHE A 266 7.97 5.08 21.41
C PHE A 266 7.00 4.67 20.33
N LEU A 267 7.18 5.28 19.15
CA LEU A 267 6.50 4.89 17.93
C LEU A 267 7.53 4.52 16.87
N TYR A 268 7.36 3.38 16.21
CA TYR A 268 8.27 2.94 15.14
C TYR A 268 7.51 2.69 13.85
N PHE A 269 8.03 3.18 12.73
CA PHE A 269 7.50 2.94 11.38
C PHE A 269 8.36 1.93 10.63
N ASN A 270 7.75 0.87 10.12
CA ASN A 270 8.39 -0.15 9.29
C ASN A 270 9.69 -0.76 9.87
N ALA A 271 9.83 -0.80 11.19
CA ALA A 271 10.96 -1.45 11.82
C ALA A 271 11.06 -2.93 11.37
N PRO A 272 12.24 -3.43 11.01
CA PRO A 272 12.40 -4.71 10.35
C PRO A 272 12.23 -5.86 11.35
N SER A 273 11.89 -7.03 10.84
CA SER A 273 11.83 -8.25 11.64
C SER A 273 13.23 -8.69 12.04
N ALA A 274 13.54 -8.71 13.34
CA ALA A 274 14.75 -9.32 13.88
C ALA A 274 14.50 -9.75 15.32
N ALA A 275 15.29 -10.67 15.86
CA ALA A 275 15.12 -11.17 17.23
C ALA A 275 15.16 -10.05 18.29
N ASP A 276 16.05 -9.09 18.07
CA ASP A 276 16.24 -7.90 18.88
C ASP A 276 15.74 -6.71 18.06
N SER A 277 14.43 -6.46 18.02
CA SER A 277 13.77 -5.41 17.23
C SER A 277 12.50 -4.96 17.94
N PRO A 278 12.10 -3.68 17.81
CA PRO A 278 10.79 -3.22 18.31
C PRO A 278 9.61 -3.94 17.64
N ARG A 279 9.82 -4.64 16.50
CA ARG A 279 8.80 -5.50 15.88
C ARG A 279 8.59 -6.83 16.62
N THR A 280 9.50 -7.21 17.52
CA THR A 280 9.42 -8.43 18.33
C THR A 280 8.79 -8.12 19.68
N LEU A 281 7.46 -8.13 19.68
CA LEU A 281 6.60 -7.66 20.78
C LEU A 281 6.81 -8.36 22.15
N SER A 282 7.46 -9.52 22.16
CA SER A 282 7.71 -10.31 23.37
C SER A 282 9.08 -10.04 24.02
N GLN A 283 9.85 -9.07 23.53
CA GLN A 283 11.21 -8.80 23.99
C GLN A 283 11.37 -7.31 24.33
N PRO A 284 11.03 -6.83 25.53
CA PRO A 284 11.04 -5.40 25.87
C PRO A 284 12.43 -4.73 25.82
N ALA A 285 13.50 -5.52 25.93
CA ALA A 285 14.90 -5.08 25.97
C ALA A 285 15.60 -5.14 24.60
N TRP A 286 15.07 -4.46 23.56
CA TRP A 286 15.79 -4.33 22.27
C TRP A 286 16.81 -3.18 22.22
N ASN A 287 17.81 -3.28 21.34
CA ASN A 287 18.77 -2.21 21.12
C ASN A 287 18.14 -0.99 20.42
N ILE A 288 17.68 0.01 21.18
CA ILE A 288 17.08 1.25 20.66
C ILE A 288 17.97 1.91 19.59
N SER A 289 19.27 2.05 19.86
CA SER A 289 20.21 2.76 18.96
C SER A 289 20.32 2.14 17.56
N LYS A 290 20.07 0.84 17.45
CA LYS A 290 20.06 0.10 16.17
C LYS A 290 18.82 0.40 15.33
N TYR A 291 17.74 0.87 15.96
CA TYR A 291 16.43 1.11 15.33
C TYR A 291 16.02 2.59 15.31
N THR A 292 16.89 3.52 15.71
CA THR A 292 16.63 4.97 15.72
C THR A 292 16.11 5.48 14.36
N LYS A 293 16.63 4.95 13.24
CA LYS A 293 16.14 5.33 11.89
C LYS A 293 14.68 4.95 11.59
N TYR A 294 14.05 4.13 12.42
CA TYR A 294 12.64 3.73 12.29
C TYR A 294 11.76 4.39 13.34
N GLN A 295 12.35 4.95 14.40
CA GLN A 295 11.63 5.63 15.47
C GLN A 295 11.05 6.94 14.94
N LEU A 296 9.81 7.24 15.31
CA LEU A 296 9.11 8.49 15.03
C LEU A 296 9.10 9.34 16.30
N GLY A 297 9.51 10.60 16.18
CA GLY A 297 9.67 11.47 17.34
C GLY A 297 10.82 11.05 18.25
N ASP A 298 10.81 11.62 19.45
CA ASP A 298 11.78 11.32 20.50
C ASP A 298 11.32 10.10 21.32
N ASP A 299 11.82 9.97 22.55
CA ASP A 299 11.45 8.91 23.47
C ASP A 299 10.21 9.22 24.29
N ASP A 300 9.47 10.30 24.01
CA ASP A 300 8.20 10.72 24.65
C ASP A 300 7.29 11.25 23.52
N VAL A 301 6.66 10.32 22.80
CA VAL A 301 5.77 10.62 21.68
C VAL A 301 4.42 11.13 22.19
N ALA A 302 3.87 10.56 23.27
CA ALA A 302 2.63 11.01 23.90
C ALA A 302 2.89 12.08 24.98
N ASP A 303 3.59 13.16 24.61
CA ASP A 303 4.16 14.16 25.53
C ASP A 303 3.14 15.17 26.12
N CYS A 304 1.88 15.09 25.70
CA CYS A 304 0.81 16.04 26.01
C CYS A 304 1.07 17.48 25.56
N SER A 305 1.97 17.70 24.61
CA SER A 305 2.27 19.03 24.07
C SER A 305 1.05 19.73 23.50
N GLN A 306 0.03 18.97 23.08
CA GLN A 306 -1.19 19.50 22.48
C GLN A 306 -2.35 19.67 23.47
N GLY A 307 -2.07 19.56 24.77
CA GLY A 307 -2.98 19.80 25.87
C GLY A 307 -3.18 18.53 26.70
N GLY A 308 -3.27 18.69 28.02
CA GLY A 308 -3.14 17.58 28.98
C GLY A 308 -3.83 16.28 28.55
N TYR A 309 -3.02 15.21 28.46
CA TYR A 309 -3.41 13.84 28.09
C TYR A 309 -3.85 13.63 26.64
N PHE A 310 -3.44 14.47 25.69
CA PHE A 310 -3.76 14.31 24.26
C PHE A 310 -2.68 14.85 23.34
N ASP A 311 -2.35 14.05 22.32
CA ASP A 311 -1.51 14.45 21.19
C ASP A 311 -2.07 13.95 19.85
N LEU A 312 -1.87 14.77 18.82
CA LEU A 312 -2.03 14.45 17.40
C LEU A 312 -0.74 14.84 16.68
N ASP A 313 0.20 13.91 16.62
CA ASP A 313 1.50 14.13 16.00
C ASP A 313 1.49 13.87 14.51
N VAL A 314 2.36 14.59 13.80
CA VAL A 314 2.54 14.48 12.36
C VAL A 314 4.02 14.30 12.04
N PHE A 315 4.37 13.11 11.59
CA PHE A 315 5.74 12.73 11.26
C PHE A 315 5.96 12.75 9.76
N THR A 316 7.06 13.37 9.32
CA THR A 316 7.57 13.33 7.93
C THR A 316 8.96 12.69 7.83
N ALA A 317 9.62 12.51 8.97
CA ALA A 317 10.91 11.86 9.11
C ALA A 317 10.92 10.95 10.35
N SER A 318 11.94 10.11 10.43
CA SER A 318 12.32 9.36 11.62
C SER A 318 13.31 10.15 12.50
N ASN A 319 13.66 9.60 13.66
CA ASN A 319 14.55 10.22 14.63
C ASN A 319 15.98 10.45 14.09
N ASP A 320 16.44 9.66 13.10
CA ASP A 320 17.75 9.86 12.45
C ASP A 320 17.66 10.67 11.15
N SER A 321 16.81 11.70 11.10
CA SER A 321 16.58 12.59 9.94
C SER A 321 16.17 11.90 8.62
N THR A 322 15.96 10.58 8.62
CA THR A 322 15.59 9.82 7.43
C THR A 322 14.13 10.11 7.11
N ALA A 323 13.87 10.67 5.93
CA ALA A 323 12.50 10.92 5.45
C ALA A 323 11.70 9.61 5.40
N LEU A 324 10.45 9.62 5.85
CA LEU A 324 9.63 8.41 5.93
C LEU A 324 9.48 7.71 4.58
N LYS A 325 9.43 8.47 3.49
CA LYS A 325 9.31 7.94 2.12
C LYS A 325 10.42 6.94 1.77
N ASN A 326 11.62 7.09 2.36
CA ASN A 326 12.77 6.22 2.10
C ASN A 326 12.69 4.88 2.83
N ILE A 327 11.77 4.74 3.80
CA ILE A 327 11.57 3.52 4.58
C ILE A 327 10.15 2.97 4.42
N VAL A 328 9.36 3.49 3.47
CA VAL A 328 8.08 2.88 3.05
C VAL A 328 8.35 1.51 2.43
N ASN A 329 7.54 0.52 2.80
CA ASN A 329 7.60 -0.81 2.20
C ASN A 329 6.93 -0.77 0.82
N LEU A 330 7.65 -1.23 -0.21
CA LEU A 330 7.17 -1.23 -1.60
C LEU A 330 6.64 -2.61 -2.05
N VAL A 331 6.87 -3.67 -1.28
CA VAL A 331 6.47 -5.06 -1.62
C VAL A 331 5.38 -5.65 -0.70
N GLY A 332 4.82 -4.84 0.20
CA GLY A 332 3.78 -5.26 1.11
C GLY A 332 3.24 -4.14 1.97
N ASN A 333 2.51 -4.52 3.02
CA ASN A 333 1.91 -3.54 3.94
C ASN A 333 2.97 -2.77 4.71
N ASN A 334 2.63 -1.54 5.07
CA ASN A 334 3.38 -0.72 6.03
C ASN A 334 2.85 -1.00 7.44
N HIS A 335 3.65 -0.76 8.47
CA HIS A 335 3.24 -0.96 9.86
C HIS A 335 3.80 0.08 10.81
N LEU A 336 3.09 0.23 11.92
CA LEU A 336 3.52 1.00 13.08
C LEU A 336 3.60 0.08 14.30
N VAL A 337 4.54 0.36 15.19
CA VAL A 337 4.62 -0.29 16.50
C VAL A 337 4.67 0.78 17.59
N PHE A 338 3.67 0.76 18.46
CA PHE A 338 3.60 1.58 19.65
C PHE A 338 4.19 0.80 20.82
N TRP A 339 4.99 1.47 21.64
CA TRP A 339 5.55 0.94 22.87
C TRP A 339 5.36 1.97 23.97
N ARG A 340 4.87 1.55 25.14
CA ARG A 340 4.73 2.46 26.29
C ARG A 340 6.06 2.73 27.01
N GLY A 341 7.20 2.26 26.50
CA GLY A 341 8.49 2.37 27.17
C GLY A 341 9.49 1.32 26.69
N HIS A 342 10.60 1.19 27.42
CA HIS A 342 11.68 0.24 27.12
C HIS A 342 12.30 -0.31 28.41
N ASP A 343 12.58 -1.61 28.46
CA ASP A 343 13.24 -2.26 29.59
C ASP A 343 14.73 -1.92 29.61
N TYR A 344 15.08 -0.79 30.22
CA TYR A 344 16.44 -0.26 30.27
C TYR A 344 17.35 -1.05 31.21
N ASN A 345 16.77 -1.69 32.23
CA ASN A 345 17.51 -2.37 33.28
C ASN A 345 17.64 -3.90 33.04
N ASN A 346 16.92 -4.43 32.03
CA ASN A 346 16.84 -5.83 31.64
C ASN A 346 16.25 -6.77 32.71
N ASP A 347 15.29 -6.32 33.51
CA ASP A 347 14.56 -7.16 34.46
C ASP A 347 13.35 -7.88 33.85
N GLY A 348 13.02 -7.55 32.59
CA GLY A 348 11.91 -8.12 31.84
C GLY A 348 10.60 -7.35 31.97
N TYR A 349 10.60 -6.22 32.69
CA TYR A 349 9.44 -5.38 32.93
C TYR A 349 9.66 -3.97 32.37
N ILE A 350 8.58 -3.19 32.25
CA ILE A 350 8.66 -1.77 31.91
C ILE A 350 7.95 -1.00 33.03
N GLU A 351 8.69 -0.56 34.04
CA GLU A 351 8.07 0.10 35.20
C GLU A 351 7.47 1.49 34.84
N GLY A 352 6.24 1.72 35.30
CA GLY A 352 5.56 3.02 35.18
C GLY A 352 5.89 3.97 36.33
N ARG A 353 5.80 5.28 36.09
CA ARG A 353 6.12 6.35 37.07
C ARG A 353 5.42 6.25 38.43
N TRP A 354 4.29 5.53 38.52
CA TRP A 354 3.58 5.33 39.79
C TRP A 354 4.31 4.42 40.79
N GLN A 355 5.35 3.67 40.37
CA GLN A 355 6.07 2.72 41.23
C GLN A 355 7.42 3.22 41.80
N GLY A 356 7.96 4.37 41.38
CA GLY A 356 9.21 4.89 41.96
C GLY A 356 10.02 5.81 41.05
N SER A 357 11.33 5.88 41.33
CA SER A 357 12.30 6.76 40.63
C SER A 357 12.96 6.13 39.40
N ASN A 358 12.75 4.84 39.14
CA ASN A 358 13.32 4.11 38.01
C ASN A 358 12.21 3.81 37.00
N TYR A 359 11.70 4.85 36.37
CA TYR A 359 10.59 4.68 35.44
C TYR A 359 11.15 4.43 34.02
N GLU A 360 10.67 3.37 33.40
CA GLU A 360 11.16 2.84 32.12
C GLU A 360 10.13 3.00 31.00
N GLY A 361 8.91 3.33 31.39
CA GLY A 361 7.80 3.57 30.50
C GLY A 361 6.72 4.42 31.11
N GLU A 362 5.84 4.88 30.24
CA GLU A 362 4.58 5.44 30.61
C GLU A 362 3.64 4.41 31.25
N ALA A 363 2.88 4.89 32.24
CA ALA A 363 1.84 4.12 32.91
C ALA A 363 0.67 3.75 31.97
N TYR A 364 0.21 4.69 31.15
CA TYR A 364 -0.89 4.47 30.22
C TYR A 364 -0.68 5.25 28.93
N VAL A 365 -0.70 4.57 27.79
CA VAL A 365 -0.71 5.23 26.47
C VAL A 365 -1.86 4.65 25.67
N SER A 366 -2.64 5.52 25.03
CA SER A 366 -3.81 5.09 24.28
C SER A 366 -3.79 5.55 22.83
N PRO A 367 -3.17 4.77 21.93
CA PRO A 367 -3.28 4.96 20.48
C PRO A 367 -4.73 4.74 19.99
N MET A 368 -5.28 5.74 19.29
CA MET A 368 -6.68 5.76 18.83
C MET A 368 -6.81 5.79 17.31
N VAL A 369 -5.97 6.59 16.66
CA VAL A 369 -5.95 6.74 15.19
C VAL A 369 -4.51 6.78 14.72
N ALA A 370 -4.22 6.04 13.66
CA ALA A 370 -2.93 6.09 12.98
C ALA A 370 -3.16 6.18 11.47
N THR A 371 -2.62 7.21 10.83
CA THR A 371 -2.84 7.44 9.38
C THR A 371 -1.53 7.53 8.63
N LEU A 372 -1.36 6.74 7.57
CA LEU A 372 -0.29 6.93 6.60
C LEU A 372 -0.85 7.67 5.38
N VAL A 373 -0.15 8.70 4.93
CA VAL A 373 -0.45 9.45 3.70
C VAL A 373 0.80 9.48 2.83
N LEU A 374 0.66 9.04 1.59
CA LEU A 374 1.71 9.07 0.57
C LEU A 374 1.28 10.00 -0.56
N LYS A 375 2.14 10.91 -1.00
CA LYS A 375 1.85 11.84 -2.12
C LYS A 375 2.69 11.56 -3.35
N ASP A 376 2.18 12.03 -4.49
CA ASP A 376 2.72 11.77 -5.83
C ASP A 376 3.05 10.30 -6.01
N ILE A 377 2.04 9.48 -5.68
CA ILE A 377 2.17 8.03 -5.64
C ILE A 377 2.42 7.47 -7.04
N THR A 378 3.28 6.48 -7.11
CA THR A 378 3.48 5.64 -8.28
C THR A 378 3.74 4.20 -7.84
N ARG A 379 3.54 3.21 -8.72
CA ARG A 379 4.04 1.85 -8.50
C ARG A 379 5.27 1.64 -9.37
N LEU A 380 6.36 1.27 -8.73
CA LEU A 380 7.66 1.06 -9.36
C LEU A 380 7.86 -0.43 -9.53
N TYR A 381 8.10 -0.89 -10.75
CA TYR A 381 8.56 -2.24 -11.05
C TYR A 381 9.97 -2.15 -11.61
N ASP A 382 10.91 -2.85 -10.99
CA ASP A 382 12.29 -3.02 -11.47
C ASP A 382 12.80 -4.40 -11.07
N PHE A 383 14.05 -4.72 -11.38
CA PHE A 383 14.60 -6.05 -11.09
C PHE A 383 15.09 -6.20 -9.64
N ALA A 384 14.95 -5.19 -8.78
CA ALA A 384 15.35 -5.27 -7.38
C ALA A 384 14.34 -6.04 -6.54
N SER A 385 14.84 -6.82 -5.57
CA SER A 385 14.00 -7.56 -4.62
C SER A 385 13.15 -6.67 -3.69
N THR A 386 13.37 -5.37 -3.70
CA THR A 386 12.66 -4.38 -2.87
C THR A 386 11.47 -3.76 -3.57
N THR A 387 11.16 -4.11 -4.82
CA THR A 387 9.99 -3.63 -5.55
C THR A 387 9.06 -4.79 -5.95
N PRO A 388 7.77 -4.53 -6.27
CA PRO A 388 6.83 -5.56 -6.68
C PRO A 388 7.33 -6.44 -7.84
N GLY A 389 7.05 -7.74 -7.74
CA GLY A 389 7.48 -8.76 -8.69
C GLY A 389 8.68 -9.55 -8.20
N THR A 390 9.10 -10.53 -8.99
CA THR A 390 10.30 -11.32 -8.72
C THR A 390 10.97 -11.64 -10.04
N ALA A 391 12.26 -11.30 -10.15
CA ALA A 391 13.07 -11.57 -11.33
C ALA A 391 13.05 -13.08 -11.67
N GLY A 392 12.81 -13.39 -12.95
CA GLY A 392 12.66 -14.75 -13.47
C GLY A 392 11.33 -15.44 -13.13
N THR A 393 10.40 -14.77 -12.44
CA THR A 393 9.06 -15.30 -12.13
C THR A 393 7.94 -14.41 -12.68
N ASN A 394 8.02 -13.11 -12.42
CA ASN A 394 7.07 -12.10 -12.90
C ASN A 394 7.75 -11.04 -13.75
N LEU A 395 9.07 -10.88 -13.56
CA LEU A 395 9.87 -9.91 -14.28
C LEU A 395 10.92 -10.66 -15.10
N TYR A 396 10.96 -10.42 -16.40
CA TYR A 396 11.85 -11.10 -17.32
C TYR A 396 12.62 -10.11 -18.16
N ALA A 397 13.86 -10.46 -18.48
CA ALA A 397 14.69 -9.69 -19.36
C ALA A 397 15.46 -10.62 -20.29
N TYR A 398 15.62 -10.15 -21.52
CA TYR A 398 16.16 -10.91 -22.63
C TYR A 398 17.08 -10.04 -23.47
N GLU A 399 18.03 -10.64 -24.16
CA GLU A 399 18.95 -9.99 -25.08
C GLU A 399 19.14 -10.82 -26.34
N GLY A 400 19.71 -10.21 -27.38
CA GLY A 400 19.97 -10.89 -28.63
C GLY A 400 20.11 -9.96 -29.84
N ALA A 401 20.62 -10.52 -30.92
CA ALA A 401 20.74 -9.85 -32.21
C ALA A 401 19.38 -9.81 -32.92
N VAL A 402 19.01 -8.65 -33.46
CA VAL A 402 17.74 -8.47 -34.18
C VAL A 402 17.96 -7.91 -35.59
N GLY A 403 17.28 -8.47 -36.59
CA GLY A 403 17.42 -8.03 -37.99
C GLY A 403 16.58 -6.81 -38.39
N ALA A 404 15.82 -6.23 -37.46
CA ALA A 404 15.00 -5.05 -37.70
C ALA A 404 14.93 -4.19 -36.43
N ARG A 405 14.80 -2.87 -36.62
CA ARG A 405 14.62 -1.91 -35.53
C ARG A 405 13.33 -1.09 -35.69
N PRO A 406 12.35 -1.24 -34.77
CA PRO A 406 12.24 -2.33 -33.80
C PRO A 406 11.93 -3.67 -34.50
N PRO A 407 12.11 -4.82 -33.83
CA PRO A 407 11.61 -6.11 -34.29
C PRO A 407 10.08 -6.11 -34.45
N ASN A 408 9.55 -6.99 -35.30
CA ASN A 408 8.11 -7.06 -35.59
C ASN A 408 7.30 -7.85 -34.53
N SER A 409 7.93 -8.34 -33.47
CA SER A 409 7.28 -9.16 -32.44
C SER A 409 7.79 -8.79 -31.06
N SER A 410 6.88 -8.76 -30.08
CA SER A 410 7.21 -8.58 -28.66
C SER A 410 7.95 -9.75 -28.02
N THR A 411 8.17 -10.85 -28.76
CA THR A 411 8.85 -12.06 -28.26
C THR A 411 10.34 -12.09 -28.58
N VAL A 412 10.85 -11.09 -29.31
CA VAL A 412 12.24 -11.05 -29.78
C VAL A 412 12.94 -9.82 -29.17
N PRO A 413 14.16 -9.96 -28.62
CA PRO A 413 14.99 -11.18 -28.54
C PRO A 413 14.63 -12.10 -27.35
N MET A 414 15.28 -13.28 -27.26
CA MET A 414 14.87 -14.40 -26.37
C MET A 414 15.96 -14.96 -25.44
N ASP A 415 17.22 -14.57 -25.59
CA ASP A 415 18.28 -15.12 -24.71
C ASP A 415 18.18 -14.44 -23.35
N SER A 416 18.18 -15.19 -22.25
CA SER A 416 17.99 -14.63 -20.91
C SER A 416 19.21 -13.83 -20.43
N VAL A 417 18.98 -12.74 -19.71
CA VAL A 417 20.03 -11.92 -19.09
C VAL A 417 20.32 -12.29 -17.64
N THR A 418 21.40 -11.71 -17.09
CA THR A 418 21.72 -11.72 -15.66
C THR A 418 21.05 -10.56 -14.93
N TYR A 419 20.03 -10.84 -14.11
CA TYR A 419 19.24 -9.80 -13.45
C TYR A 419 19.99 -8.91 -12.45
N SER A 420 21.03 -9.43 -11.78
CA SER A 420 21.80 -8.67 -10.79
C SER A 420 22.64 -7.53 -11.40
N LYS A 421 22.66 -7.41 -12.72
CA LYS A 421 23.31 -6.30 -13.45
C LYS A 421 22.34 -5.23 -13.95
N ILE A 422 21.05 -5.40 -13.63
CA ILE A 422 19.99 -4.47 -14.06
C ILE A 422 19.03 -4.10 -12.91
N GLU A 423 19.37 -4.47 -11.67
CA GLU A 423 18.53 -4.24 -10.48
C GLU A 423 18.77 -2.88 -9.82
N VAL A 424 19.93 -2.25 -10.05
CA VAL A 424 20.32 -0.95 -9.49
C VAL A 424 21.26 -0.25 -10.48
N ASP A 425 21.23 1.08 -10.47
CA ASP A 425 22.18 1.94 -11.18
C ASP A 425 23.49 1.99 -10.36
N ASP A 426 24.48 1.20 -10.76
CA ASP A 426 25.75 0.99 -10.05
C ASP A 426 26.97 0.84 -10.97
N GLU A 427 26.82 1.19 -12.25
CA GLU A 427 27.83 1.08 -13.32
C GLU A 427 28.21 -0.38 -13.69
N ASN A 428 27.55 -1.40 -13.12
CA ASN A 428 27.75 -2.81 -13.46
C ASN A 428 26.63 -3.33 -14.38
N SER A 429 26.80 -3.06 -15.67
CA SER A 429 25.77 -3.27 -16.68
C SER A 429 25.71 -4.69 -17.29
N GLU A 430 24.54 -5.08 -17.77
CA GLU A 430 24.36 -6.22 -18.67
C GLU A 430 24.66 -5.82 -20.12
N THR A 431 25.65 -6.49 -20.71
CA THR A 431 26.18 -6.19 -22.05
C THR A 431 25.76 -7.24 -23.06
N TYR A 432 25.17 -6.78 -24.16
CA TYR A 432 25.00 -7.59 -25.37
C TYR A 432 25.72 -6.96 -26.57
N ARG A 433 26.47 -7.79 -27.30
CA ARG A 433 27.18 -7.41 -28.51
C ARG A 433 26.84 -8.36 -29.65
N THR A 434 26.61 -7.81 -30.83
CA THR A 434 26.50 -8.58 -32.07
C THR A 434 27.51 -8.09 -33.10
N ASP A 435 28.16 -9.05 -33.73
CA ASP A 435 29.08 -8.83 -34.86
C ASP A 435 28.44 -9.29 -36.18
N THR A 436 27.18 -9.76 -36.15
CA THR A 436 26.50 -10.33 -37.31
C THR A 436 25.97 -9.25 -38.23
N ASP A 437 26.35 -9.31 -39.51
CA ASP A 437 26.04 -8.29 -40.51
C ASP A 437 24.54 -7.97 -40.58
N GLY A 438 24.21 -6.68 -40.55
CA GLY A 438 22.83 -6.20 -40.66
C GLY A 438 21.97 -6.41 -39.41
N THR A 439 22.54 -6.84 -38.28
CA THR A 439 21.81 -7.04 -37.02
C THR A 439 22.14 -5.99 -35.97
N TYR A 440 21.16 -5.66 -35.14
CA TYR A 440 21.30 -4.70 -34.03
C TYR A 440 21.38 -5.46 -32.70
N ALA A 441 22.22 -4.98 -31.77
CA ALA A 441 22.10 -5.40 -30.38
C ALA A 441 20.76 -4.91 -29.81
N ALA A 442 20.05 -5.78 -29.09
CA ALA A 442 18.78 -5.45 -28.46
C ALA A 442 18.64 -6.12 -27.08
N GLN A 443 17.95 -5.44 -26.18
CA GLN A 443 17.55 -5.93 -24.86
C GLN A 443 16.07 -5.64 -24.62
N ARG A 444 15.32 -6.63 -24.13
CA ARG A 444 13.86 -6.61 -23.94
C ARG A 444 13.52 -6.92 -22.49
N PHE A 445 12.61 -6.16 -21.93
CA PHE A 445 12.17 -6.26 -20.53
C PHE A 445 10.66 -6.47 -20.50
N VAL A 446 10.20 -7.45 -19.72
CA VAL A 446 8.80 -7.82 -19.56
C VAL A 446 8.46 -7.71 -18.09
N PHE A 447 7.52 -6.82 -17.79
CA PHE A 447 7.01 -6.58 -16.44
C PHE A 447 5.60 -7.14 -16.35
N GLU A 448 5.40 -8.24 -15.62
CA GLU A 448 4.06 -8.63 -15.17
C GLU A 448 3.63 -7.70 -14.05
N ILE A 449 2.45 -7.11 -14.19
CA ILE A 449 1.93 -6.09 -13.29
C ILE A 449 0.61 -6.54 -12.65
N ASP A 450 0.39 -6.19 -11.40
CA ASP A 450 -0.82 -6.56 -10.65
C ASP A 450 -2.02 -5.66 -10.98
N GLU A 451 -1.77 -4.48 -11.55
CA GLU A 451 -2.77 -3.45 -11.80
C GLU A 451 -3.61 -3.77 -13.03
N SER A 452 -4.93 -3.68 -12.87
CA SER A 452 -5.81 -3.69 -14.03
C SER A 452 -5.65 -2.40 -14.84
N ALA A 453 -5.68 -2.50 -16.18
CA ALA A 453 -5.56 -1.36 -17.08
C ALA A 453 -6.57 -0.22 -16.79
N GLY A 454 -7.73 -0.55 -16.22
CA GLY A 454 -8.76 0.43 -15.85
C GLY A 454 -8.39 1.32 -14.66
N ASN A 455 -7.37 0.92 -13.89
CA ASN A 455 -6.88 1.56 -12.67
C ASN A 455 -5.52 2.25 -12.85
N ILE A 456 -5.12 2.51 -14.10
CA ILE A 456 -3.84 3.12 -14.45
C ILE A 456 -4.10 4.35 -15.33
N ASP A 457 -3.49 5.47 -14.97
CA ASP A 457 -3.51 6.71 -15.76
C ASP A 457 -2.29 6.82 -16.69
N GLY A 458 -1.18 6.17 -16.35
CA GLY A 458 0.04 6.22 -17.15
C GLY A 458 1.00 5.06 -16.91
N LEU A 459 1.77 4.73 -17.94
CA LEU A 459 2.92 3.83 -17.86
C LEU A 459 4.15 4.60 -18.33
N THR A 460 5.24 4.58 -17.57
CA THR A 460 6.50 5.23 -17.92
C THR A 460 7.65 4.23 -17.85
N ALA A 461 8.29 3.96 -18.98
CA ALA A 461 9.50 3.16 -19.01
C ALA A 461 10.71 4.07 -18.81
N ASN A 462 11.67 3.64 -18.00
CA ASN A 462 12.97 4.29 -17.87
C ASN A 462 14.06 3.25 -18.08
N TRP A 463 15.11 3.64 -18.78
CA TRP A 463 16.29 2.84 -19.04
C TRP A 463 17.52 3.70 -18.84
N ASN A 464 18.47 3.22 -18.04
CA ASN A 464 19.83 3.75 -17.95
C ASN A 464 20.77 2.73 -18.63
N GLY A 465 21.56 3.21 -19.59
CA GLY A 465 22.62 2.41 -20.18
C GLY A 465 23.34 3.09 -21.34
N LYS A 466 24.08 2.29 -22.11
CA LYS A 466 24.91 2.72 -23.26
C LYS A 466 24.51 1.98 -24.53
N GLY A 467 24.58 2.68 -25.65
CA GLY A 467 24.48 2.08 -26.97
C GLY A 467 25.58 2.61 -27.86
N TYR A 468 26.62 1.82 -28.10
CA TYR A 468 27.79 2.25 -28.87
C TYR A 468 28.14 1.26 -29.98
N HIS A 469 28.93 1.74 -30.94
CA HIS A 469 29.24 1.02 -32.16
C HIS A 469 30.71 1.24 -32.56
N ASP A 470 31.40 0.17 -32.97
CA ASP A 470 32.84 0.23 -33.28
C ASP A 470 33.17 1.13 -34.49
N GLY A 471 32.17 1.40 -35.34
CA GLY A 471 32.26 2.35 -36.47
C GLY A 471 32.37 3.83 -36.06
N GLY A 472 32.32 4.14 -34.76
CA GLY A 472 32.51 5.47 -34.19
C GLY A 472 31.23 6.28 -33.96
N LEU A 473 31.40 7.49 -33.43
CA LEU A 473 30.34 8.31 -32.81
C LEU A 473 29.08 8.56 -33.67
N SER A 474 29.17 8.53 -35.00
CA SER A 474 27.99 8.70 -35.85
C SER A 474 27.00 7.53 -35.77
N TYR A 475 27.48 6.35 -35.37
CA TYR A 475 26.74 5.10 -35.26
C TYR A 475 26.25 4.82 -33.83
N ASP A 476 26.72 5.61 -32.86
CA ASP A 476 26.32 5.51 -31.47
C ASP A 476 24.89 6.00 -31.25
N GLY A 477 24.25 5.41 -30.23
CA GLY A 477 22.91 5.70 -29.78
C GLY A 477 22.09 4.44 -29.48
N ALA A 478 20.94 4.68 -28.85
CA ALA A 478 19.95 3.68 -28.53
C ALA A 478 18.53 4.24 -28.72
N TYR A 479 17.57 3.34 -28.93
CA TYR A 479 16.14 3.66 -29.05
C TYR A 479 15.36 2.85 -28.01
N LEU A 480 14.54 3.54 -27.20
CA LEU A 480 13.66 2.95 -26.20
C LEU A 480 12.23 2.84 -26.77
N TYR A 481 11.63 1.66 -26.66
CA TYR A 481 10.30 1.34 -27.17
C TYR A 481 9.42 0.68 -26.11
N ILE A 482 8.10 0.79 -26.31
CA ILE A 482 7.08 0.03 -25.57
C ILE A 482 6.13 -0.70 -26.54
N TRP A 483 5.72 -1.92 -26.21
CA TRP A 483 4.80 -2.70 -27.04
C TRP A 483 3.33 -2.31 -26.82
N ASN A 484 2.59 -2.05 -27.89
CA ASN A 484 1.17 -1.65 -27.82
C ASN A 484 0.17 -2.76 -28.19
N GLY A 485 0.60 -4.03 -28.12
CA GLY A 485 -0.21 -5.18 -28.52
C GLY A 485 -0.09 -5.54 -30.01
N THR A 486 0.35 -4.60 -30.86
CA THR A 486 0.47 -4.82 -32.32
C THR A 486 1.87 -4.50 -32.84
N ALA A 487 2.50 -3.44 -32.34
CA ALA A 487 3.82 -2.99 -32.74
C ALA A 487 4.53 -2.27 -31.58
N TYR A 488 5.85 -2.13 -31.70
CA TYR A 488 6.62 -1.26 -30.80
C TYR A 488 6.39 0.22 -31.15
N VAL A 489 6.17 1.03 -30.12
CA VAL A 489 6.02 2.48 -30.17
C VAL A 489 7.30 3.09 -29.60
N LEU A 490 7.92 4.02 -30.33
CA LEU A 490 9.11 4.73 -29.87
C LEU A 490 8.74 5.66 -28.72
N LEU A 491 9.48 5.55 -27.62
CA LEU A 491 9.36 6.42 -26.46
C LEU A 491 10.41 7.53 -26.50
N GLU A 492 11.69 7.17 -26.61
CA GLU A 492 12.81 8.10 -26.68
C GLU A 492 14.02 7.49 -27.41
N SER A 493 14.99 8.32 -27.78
CA SER A 493 16.24 7.87 -28.37
C SER A 493 17.40 8.81 -28.07
N THR A 494 18.62 8.27 -28.03
CA THR A 494 19.87 9.04 -27.96
C THR A 494 20.76 8.75 -29.16
N ILE A 495 21.71 9.66 -29.41
CA ILE A 495 22.82 9.48 -30.37
C ILE A 495 24.18 9.40 -29.67
N SER A 496 24.18 9.44 -28.34
CA SER A 496 25.38 9.33 -27.49
C SER A 496 25.76 7.86 -27.34
N GLY A 497 27.07 7.58 -27.36
CA GLY A 497 27.63 6.28 -26.98
C GLY A 497 27.97 6.17 -25.49
N ASN A 498 27.83 7.28 -24.76
CA ASN A 498 27.98 7.31 -23.32
C ASN A 498 26.71 6.81 -22.63
N GLU A 499 26.77 6.74 -21.31
CA GLU A 499 25.64 6.39 -20.46
C GLU A 499 24.59 7.49 -20.46
N GLU A 500 23.35 7.12 -20.74
CA GLU A 500 22.22 8.03 -20.85
C GLU A 500 20.99 7.44 -20.18
N ASN A 501 20.15 8.33 -19.63
CA ASN A 501 18.82 7.98 -19.17
C ASN A 501 17.80 8.26 -20.28
N LEU A 502 17.13 7.22 -20.77
CA LEU A 502 15.98 7.33 -21.66
C LEU A 502 14.69 7.08 -20.87
N THR A 503 13.69 7.94 -21.06
CA THR A 503 12.39 7.91 -20.41
C THR A 503 11.26 8.21 -21.39
N GLY A 504 10.13 7.51 -21.25
CA GLY A 504 8.93 7.92 -21.96
C GLY A 504 7.67 7.28 -21.42
N SER A 505 6.57 8.02 -21.61
CA SER A 505 5.28 7.72 -20.99
C SER A 505 4.17 7.53 -22.02
N VAL A 506 3.23 6.63 -21.71
CA VAL A 506 1.94 6.50 -22.38
C VAL A 506 0.82 6.78 -21.39
N THR A 507 -0.11 7.66 -21.74
CA THR A 507 -1.19 8.15 -20.85
C THR A 507 -2.59 7.96 -21.44
N SER A 508 -2.69 7.24 -22.56
CA SER A 508 -3.96 6.96 -23.22
C SER A 508 -3.96 5.57 -23.82
N SER A 509 -5.15 4.99 -23.95
CA SER A 509 -5.34 3.62 -24.45
C SER A 509 -4.47 2.60 -23.70
N ILE A 510 -4.32 2.76 -22.38
CA ILE A 510 -3.41 1.98 -21.52
C ILE A 510 -3.57 0.47 -21.72
N GLY A 511 -4.82 0.00 -21.87
CA GLY A 511 -5.11 -1.42 -22.11
C GLY A 511 -4.47 -2.02 -23.37
N ASN A 512 -4.04 -1.21 -24.34
CA ASN A 512 -3.30 -1.72 -25.50
C ASN A 512 -1.86 -2.12 -25.14
N TYR A 513 -1.26 -1.45 -24.14
CA TYR A 513 0.13 -1.66 -23.73
C TYR A 513 0.28 -2.76 -22.67
N ILE A 514 -0.83 -3.32 -22.20
CA ILE A 514 -0.88 -4.41 -21.22
C ILE A 514 -1.44 -5.64 -21.93
N VAL A 515 -0.58 -6.59 -22.27
CA VAL A 515 -0.94 -7.81 -22.98
C VAL A 515 -0.81 -8.98 -22.02
N ASN A 516 -1.92 -9.64 -21.69
CA ASN A 516 -1.96 -10.75 -20.72
C ASN A 516 -1.40 -10.38 -19.32
N GLY A 517 -1.56 -9.12 -18.89
CA GLY A 517 -1.01 -8.64 -17.62
C GLY A 517 0.45 -8.17 -17.69
N GLU A 518 1.06 -8.20 -18.88
CA GLU A 518 2.46 -7.84 -19.08
C GLU A 518 2.61 -6.52 -19.84
N VAL A 519 3.60 -5.72 -19.43
CA VAL A 519 4.12 -4.57 -20.18
C VAL A 519 5.50 -4.93 -20.72
N THR A 520 5.68 -4.81 -22.04
CA THR A 520 6.96 -5.10 -22.71
C THR A 520 7.66 -3.82 -23.15
N VAL A 521 8.90 -3.64 -22.69
CA VAL A 521 9.82 -2.57 -23.05
C VAL A 521 10.98 -3.15 -23.85
N LEU A 522 11.52 -2.39 -24.79
CA LEU A 522 12.64 -2.81 -25.64
C LEU A 522 13.62 -1.66 -25.83
N VAL A 523 14.92 -1.96 -25.74
CA VAL A 523 15.99 -1.07 -26.16
C VAL A 523 16.75 -1.71 -27.32
N VAL A 524 17.03 -0.92 -28.35
CA VAL A 524 17.78 -1.37 -29.54
C VAL A 524 18.85 -0.35 -29.90
N GLN A 525 20.04 -0.82 -30.23
CA GLN A 525 21.15 0.02 -30.68
C GLN A 525 20.81 0.74 -32.00
N LYS A 526 21.40 1.91 -32.22
CA LYS A 526 21.09 2.80 -33.37
C LYS A 526 21.66 2.34 -34.72
N SER A 527 22.62 1.43 -34.75
CA SER A 527 23.27 0.99 -35.98
C SER A 527 23.40 -0.54 -35.99
N PRO A 528 23.18 -1.17 -37.15
CA PRO A 528 23.45 -2.60 -37.24
C PRO A 528 24.96 -2.81 -37.25
N ALA A 529 25.41 -3.97 -36.80
CA ALA A 529 26.75 -4.43 -37.09
C ALA A 529 26.97 -4.52 -38.61
N ASP A 530 28.19 -4.26 -39.03
CA ASP A 530 28.61 -4.28 -40.44
C ASP A 530 29.88 -5.13 -40.53
N GLU A 531 29.72 -6.38 -41.00
CA GLU A 531 30.83 -7.32 -41.15
C GLU A 531 31.82 -6.86 -42.22
N GLY A 532 31.35 -6.10 -43.21
CA GLY A 532 32.20 -5.56 -44.27
C GLY A 532 33.23 -4.54 -43.77
N ASN A 533 32.95 -3.92 -42.62
CA ASN A 533 33.84 -3.00 -41.92
C ASN A 533 34.35 -3.54 -40.57
N GLU A 534 34.04 -4.81 -40.23
CA GLU A 534 34.36 -5.46 -38.94
C GLU A 534 33.89 -4.65 -37.71
N THR A 535 32.74 -3.97 -37.81
CA THR A 535 32.21 -3.14 -36.72
C THR A 535 31.00 -3.78 -36.06
N ALA A 536 31.00 -3.81 -34.72
CA ALA A 536 29.90 -4.41 -33.95
C ALA A 536 28.92 -3.38 -33.37
N SER A 537 27.70 -3.86 -33.14
CA SER A 537 26.63 -3.17 -32.42
C SER A 537 26.59 -3.66 -30.97
N THR A 538 26.65 -2.74 -30.00
CA THR A 538 26.69 -3.08 -28.57
C THR A 538 25.67 -2.28 -27.76
N LEU A 539 24.99 -2.95 -26.84
CA LEU A 539 24.17 -2.35 -25.78
C LEU A 539 24.69 -2.78 -24.41
N GLU A 540 24.67 -1.85 -23.46
CA GLU A 540 24.89 -2.10 -22.04
C GLU A 540 23.70 -1.51 -21.28
N THR A 541 22.99 -2.30 -20.49
CA THR A 541 21.92 -1.82 -19.60
C THR A 541 22.40 -1.87 -18.16
N ASP A 542 22.37 -0.74 -17.48
CA ASP A 542 22.70 -0.66 -16.05
C ASP A 542 21.47 -0.76 -15.17
N TYR A 543 20.39 -0.09 -15.57
CA TYR A 543 19.14 -0.11 -14.81
C TYR A 543 17.93 0.08 -15.71
N VAL A 544 16.84 -0.61 -15.38
CA VAL A 544 15.58 -0.48 -16.11
C VAL A 544 14.41 -0.60 -15.16
N LYS A 545 13.42 0.28 -15.35
CA LYS A 545 12.20 0.28 -14.54
C LYS A 545 10.98 0.64 -15.34
N LEU A 546 9.84 0.15 -14.87
CA LEU A 546 8.51 0.57 -15.26
C LEU A 546 7.87 1.30 -14.08
N VAL A 547 7.39 2.51 -14.33
CA VAL A 547 6.63 3.30 -13.36
C VAL A 547 5.18 3.36 -13.81
N ILE A 548 4.29 2.88 -12.96
CA ILE A 548 2.84 2.93 -13.14
C ILE A 548 2.30 4.11 -12.36
N ASP A 549 1.61 4.98 -13.06
CA ASP A 549 0.87 6.09 -12.49
C ASP A 549 -0.56 5.61 -12.19
N PRO A 550 -0.93 5.39 -10.91
CA PRO A 550 -2.24 4.85 -10.57
C PRO A 550 -3.34 5.85 -10.89
N LYS A 551 -4.52 5.29 -11.18
CA LYS A 551 -5.73 6.07 -11.33
C LYS A 551 -6.25 6.55 -9.99
N VAL A 552 -6.82 7.76 -10.02
CA VAL A 552 -7.23 8.55 -8.86
C VAL A 552 -8.54 9.29 -9.09
#